data_AF-A0A955DNZ6-F1
#
_entry.id   AF-A0A955DNZ6-F1
#
_cell.length_a   1.000
_cell.length_b   1.000
_cell.length_c   1.000
_cell.angle_alpha   90.00
_cell.angle_beta   90.00
_cell.angle_gamma   90.00
#
_symmetry.space_group_name_H-M   'P 1'
#
loop_
_entity.id
_entity.type
_entity.pdbx_description
1 polymer ?
#
loop_
_entity_poly.entity_id
_entity_poly.type
_entity_poly.pdbx_seq_one_letter_code
_entity_poly.pdbx_strand_id
1 'polypeptide(L)'
;MPTYVYQVVTTDGSEGAIIEVFQKMSDAPLTKHPETGEPVKRIPTAPSISGKWSDHGSKQMLSDKNLDRLGFTKYQNAGDGHFEKKAGGGPDVIRAD
;
A
#
# COMPACT_ATOMS: atom_id res chain seq x y z
N MET A 1 -5.40 -2.76 -11.26
CA MET A 1 -6.86 -2.67 -11.37
C MET A 1 -7.46 -3.09 -10.03
N PRO A 2 -8.38 -2.32 -9.44
CA PRO A 2 -8.98 -2.69 -8.18
C PRO A 2 -10.01 -3.82 -8.35
N THR A 3 -10.25 -4.52 -7.25
CA THR A 3 -11.40 -5.40 -7.06
C THR A 3 -12.43 -4.63 -6.24
N TYR A 4 -13.67 -4.56 -6.74
CA TYR A 4 -14.79 -3.97 -6.01
C TYR A 4 -15.72 -5.08 -5.53
N VAL A 5 -16.32 -4.85 -4.36
CA VAL A 5 -17.30 -5.74 -3.78
C VAL A 5 -18.70 -5.22 -4.13
N TYR A 6 -19.53 -6.10 -4.68
CA TYR A 6 -20.91 -5.83 -5.02
C TYR A 6 -21.84 -6.80 -4.27
N GLN A 7 -23.06 -6.36 -4.02
CA GLN A 7 -24.11 -7.18 -3.45
C GLN A 7 -25.28 -7.27 -4.42
N VAL A 8 -25.78 -8.49 -4.64
CA VAL A 8 -27.01 -8.71 -5.40
C VAL A 8 -28.20 -8.18 -4.60
N VAL A 9 -29.05 -7.42 -5.26
CA VAL A 9 -30.34 -6.96 -4.70
C VAL A 9 -31.40 -7.91 -5.22
N THR A 10 -32.06 -8.67 -4.36
CA THR A 10 -33.15 -9.55 -4.80
C THR A 10 -34.38 -8.71 -5.20
N THR A 11 -35.35 -9.31 -5.89
CA THR A 11 -36.60 -8.65 -6.28
C THR A 11 -37.40 -8.11 -5.10
N ASP A 12 -37.20 -8.71 -3.91
CA ASP A 12 -37.87 -8.33 -2.67
C ASP A 12 -37.13 -7.20 -1.93
N GLY A 13 -36.06 -6.67 -2.53
CA GLY A 13 -35.21 -5.64 -1.94
C GLY A 13 -34.29 -6.14 -0.82
N SER A 14 -34.24 -7.45 -0.60
CA SER A 14 -33.37 -8.06 0.39
C SER A 14 -31.93 -8.19 -0.10
N GLU A 15 -31.02 -8.19 0.86
CA GLU A 15 -29.59 -8.32 0.66
C GLU A 15 -29.23 -9.75 0.22
N GLY A 16 -28.82 -9.90 -1.03
CA GLY A 16 -28.41 -11.17 -1.63
C GLY A 16 -26.90 -11.43 -1.49
N ALA A 17 -26.40 -12.30 -2.39
CA ALA A 17 -25.00 -12.72 -2.39
C ALA A 17 -24.01 -11.56 -2.60
N ILE A 18 -22.85 -11.67 -1.95
CA ILE A 18 -21.73 -10.75 -2.12
C ILE A 18 -20.76 -11.35 -3.15
N ILE A 19 -20.34 -10.52 -4.09
CA ILE A 19 -19.43 -10.89 -5.17
C ILE A 19 -18.26 -9.91 -5.26
N GLU A 20 -17.13 -10.40 -5.75
CA GLU A 20 -15.95 -9.59 -6.03
C GLU A 20 -15.76 -9.46 -7.54
N VAL A 21 -15.64 -8.23 -8.04
CA VAL A 21 -15.51 -7.94 -9.47
C VAL A 21 -14.26 -7.12 -9.75
N PHE A 22 -13.42 -7.61 -10.65
CA PHE A 22 -12.31 -6.85 -11.22
C PHE A 22 -12.85 -5.81 -12.19
N GLN A 23 -12.63 -4.52 -11.89
CA GLN A 23 -13.15 -3.41 -12.69
C GLN A 23 -12.12 -2.27 -12.73
N LYS A 24 -12.05 -1.52 -13.83
CA LYS A 24 -11.18 -0.35 -13.90
C LYS A 24 -11.75 0.79 -13.04
N MET A 25 -10.88 1.58 -12.42
CA MET A 25 -11.30 2.74 -11.63
C MET A 25 -12.05 3.80 -12.46
N SER A 26 -11.82 3.85 -13.78
CA SER A 26 -12.46 4.79 -14.71
C SER A 26 -13.91 4.43 -15.05
N ASP A 27 -14.31 3.19 -14.78
CA ASP A 27 -15.60 2.67 -15.26
C ASP A 27 -16.71 3.01 -14.25
N ALA A 28 -17.92 3.24 -14.76
CA ALA A 28 -19.08 3.47 -13.90
C ALA A 28 -19.39 2.22 -13.04
N PRO A 29 -19.89 2.38 -11.81
CA PRO A 29 -20.28 1.24 -10.98
C PRO A 29 -21.27 0.33 -11.69
N LEU A 30 -21.10 -0.99 -11.53
CA LEU A 30 -22.01 -1.96 -12.12
C LEU A 30 -23.38 -1.88 -11.47
N THR A 31 -24.42 -1.92 -12.29
CA THR A 31 -25.82 -2.03 -11.85
C THR A 31 -26.38 -3.43 -12.05
N LYS A 32 -25.70 -4.27 -12.84
CA LYS A 32 -26.08 -5.66 -13.12
C LYS A 32 -24.89 -6.60 -12.96
N HIS A 33 -25.17 -7.80 -12.48
CA HIS A 33 -24.20 -8.88 -12.36
C HIS A 33 -23.72 -9.31 -13.75
N PRO A 34 -22.41 -9.42 -14.00
CA PRO A 34 -21.88 -9.75 -15.33
C PRO A 34 -22.28 -11.15 -15.84
N GLU A 35 -22.39 -12.13 -14.94
CA GLU A 35 -22.81 -13.51 -15.28
C GLU A 35 -24.33 -13.74 -15.18
N THR A 36 -24.98 -13.39 -14.05
CA THR A 36 -26.40 -13.69 -13.82
C THR A 36 -27.35 -12.61 -14.34
N GLY A 37 -26.88 -11.39 -14.59
CA GLY A 37 -27.70 -10.24 -15.01
C GLY A 37 -28.54 -9.62 -13.91
N GLU A 38 -28.49 -10.14 -12.68
CA GLU A 38 -29.24 -9.66 -11.52
C GLU A 38 -28.81 -8.24 -11.11
N PRO A 39 -29.71 -7.42 -10.54
CA PRO A 39 -29.34 -6.07 -10.12
C PRO A 39 -28.35 -6.13 -8.95
N VAL A 40 -27.27 -5.34 -9.02
CA VAL A 40 -26.23 -5.28 -8.00
C VAL A 40 -25.98 -3.86 -7.53
N LYS A 41 -25.52 -3.71 -6.28
CA LYS A 41 -25.09 -2.44 -5.69
C LYS A 41 -23.68 -2.58 -5.13
N ARG A 42 -22.83 -1.58 -5.39
CA ARG A 42 -21.46 -1.55 -4.85
C ARG A 42 -21.47 -1.35 -3.35
N ILE A 43 -20.75 -2.20 -2.63
CA ILE A 43 -20.51 -2.04 -1.19
C ILE A 43 -19.27 -1.13 -1.01
N PRO A 44 -19.37 -0.05 -0.22
CA PRO A 44 -18.19 0.71 0.18
C PRO A 44 -17.29 -0.15 1.07
N THR A 45 -16.09 -0.46 0.60
CA THR A 45 -15.08 -1.21 1.35
C THR A 45 -13.99 -0.29 1.88
N ALA A 46 -13.38 -0.67 3.00
CA ALA A 46 -12.23 0.04 3.52
C ALA A 46 -11.06 -0.09 2.53
N PRO A 47 -10.36 1.01 2.20
CA PRO A 47 -9.17 0.93 1.36
C PRO A 47 -8.06 0.17 2.09
N SER A 48 -7.30 -0.63 1.36
CA SER A 48 -6.07 -1.23 1.89
C SER A 48 -5.02 -0.14 2.07
N ILE A 49 -4.80 0.28 3.31
CA ILE A 49 -3.78 1.27 3.66
C ILE A 49 -2.46 0.53 3.88
N SER A 50 -1.43 0.91 3.13
CA SER A 50 -0.07 0.42 3.31
C SER A 50 0.44 0.77 4.72
N GLY A 51 0.33 -0.20 5.64
CA GLY A 51 0.71 -0.04 7.04
C GLY A 51 2.22 -0.12 7.28
N LYS A 52 2.61 -0.17 8.56
CA LYS A 52 4.01 -0.21 9.01
C LYS A 52 4.84 -1.34 8.38
N TRP A 53 4.21 -2.50 8.16
CA TRP A 53 4.85 -3.71 7.62
C TRP A 53 4.78 -3.82 6.10
N SER A 54 4.43 -2.73 5.40
CA SER A 54 4.51 -2.66 3.95
C SER A 54 5.89 -2.19 3.50
N ASP A 55 6.28 -2.46 2.26
CA ASP A 55 7.54 -1.94 1.69
C ASP A 55 7.60 -0.40 1.77
N HIS A 56 6.47 0.27 1.54
CA HIS A 56 6.37 1.72 1.70
C HIS A 56 6.60 2.17 3.15
N GLY A 57 5.98 1.47 4.12
CA GLY A 57 6.17 1.73 5.55
C GLY A 57 7.63 1.54 5.98
N SER A 58 8.24 0.42 5.58
CA SER A 58 9.64 0.11 5.84
C SER A 58 10.58 1.17 5.27
N LYS A 59 10.35 1.63 4.03
CA LYS A 59 11.13 2.71 3.40
C LYS A 59 11.03 4.03 4.16
N GLN A 60 9.84 4.40 4.62
CA GLN A 60 9.68 5.61 5.44
C GLN A 60 10.42 5.47 6.78
N MET A 61 10.31 4.31 7.43
CA MET A 61 10.97 4.03 8.71
C MET A 61 12.51 4.05 8.60
N LEU A 62 13.06 3.56 7.48
CA LEU A 62 14.50 3.52 7.23
C LEU A 62 15.04 4.72 6.44
N SER A 63 14.22 5.75 6.25
CA SER A 63 14.65 6.98 5.58
C SER A 63 15.70 7.71 6.42
N ASP A 64 16.66 8.37 5.76
CA ASP A 64 17.77 9.05 6.43
C ASP A 64 17.28 10.09 7.45
N LYS A 65 16.24 10.85 7.08
CA LYS A 65 15.56 11.81 7.98
C LYS A 65 15.01 11.13 9.24
N ASN A 66 14.38 9.96 9.09
CA ASN A 66 13.78 9.26 10.22
C ASN A 66 14.84 8.61 11.11
N LEU A 67 15.90 8.08 10.52
CA LEU A 67 17.04 7.52 11.25
C LEU A 67 17.77 8.60 12.06
N ASP A 68 18.02 9.77 11.45
CA ASP A 68 18.62 10.93 12.12
C ASP A 68 17.77 11.41 13.30
N ARG A 69 16.45 11.58 13.07
CA ARG A 69 15.48 11.95 14.11
C ARG A 69 15.47 10.98 15.30
N LEU A 70 15.70 9.69 15.04
CA LEU A 70 15.73 8.64 16.07
C LEU A 70 17.11 8.45 16.69
N GLY A 71 18.12 9.21 16.25
CA GLY A 71 19.49 9.14 16.77
C GLY A 71 20.32 7.98 16.20
N PHE A 72 19.85 7.30 15.15
CA PHE A 72 20.63 6.29 14.45
C PHE A 72 21.62 6.94 13.49
N THR A 73 22.82 6.35 13.40
CA THR A 73 23.80 6.73 12.37
C THR A 73 23.78 5.70 11.25
N LYS A 74 23.65 6.18 10.02
CA LYS A 74 23.67 5.34 8.81
C LYS A 74 24.85 5.70 7.94
N TYR A 75 25.58 4.69 7.51
CA TYR A 75 26.64 4.79 6.52
C TYR A 75 26.25 4.04 5.25
N GLN A 76 26.62 4.60 4.10
CA GLN A 76 26.44 3.98 2.80
C GLN A 76 27.81 3.74 2.17
N ASN A 77 27.99 2.54 1.61
CA ASN A 77 29.24 2.16 0.97
C ASN A 77 29.51 3.05 -0.25
N ALA A 78 30.67 3.71 -0.27
CA ALA A 78 31.14 4.59 -1.34
C ALA A 78 32.17 3.89 -2.27
N GLY A 79 32.51 2.63 -1.99
CA GLY A 79 33.54 1.87 -2.70
C GLY A 79 34.85 1.79 -1.93
N ASP A 80 35.72 0.85 -2.30
CA ASP A 80 37.10 0.73 -1.80
C ASP A 80 37.25 0.68 -0.26
N GLY A 81 36.27 0.09 0.43
CA GLY A 81 36.25 0.02 1.90
C GLY A 81 35.86 1.34 2.58
N HIS A 82 35.50 2.38 1.84
CA HIS A 82 35.01 3.65 2.35
C HIS A 82 33.49 3.63 2.51
N PHE A 83 33.00 4.15 3.63
CA PHE A 83 31.59 4.39 3.83
C PHE A 83 31.34 5.83 4.24
N GLU A 84 30.40 6.48 3.56
CA GLU A 84 29.99 7.85 3.84
C GLU A 84 28.76 7.89 4.73
N LYS A 85 28.76 8.80 5.70
CA LYS A 85 27.60 9.04 6.55
C LYS A 85 26.45 9.66 5.72
N LYS A 86 25.25 9.13 5.89
CA LYS A 86 24.01 9.66 5.29
C LYS A 86 23.00 10.18 6.31
N ALA A 87 23.09 9.75 7.57
CA ALA A 87 22.25 10.21 8.67
C ALA A 87 22.97 10.07 10.02
N GLY A 88 22.62 10.89 11.01
CA GLY A 88 23.13 10.80 12.38
C GLY A 88 24.36 11.66 12.67
N GLY A 89 24.84 11.58 13.92
CA GLY A 89 25.93 12.41 14.46
C GLY A 89 27.34 11.82 14.37
N GLY A 90 27.53 10.66 13.72
CA GLY A 90 28.85 10.03 13.59
C GLY A 90 29.85 10.81 12.72
N PRO A 91 31.11 10.35 12.59
CA PRO A 91 32.08 10.91 11.63
C PRO A 91 31.57 10.84 10.19
N ASP A 92 32.06 11.73 9.33
CA ASP A 92 31.55 11.82 7.94
C ASP A 92 31.97 10.62 7.06
N VAL A 93 33.10 9.99 7.37
CA VAL A 93 33.61 8.81 6.65
C VAL A 93 34.16 7.79 7.64
N ILE A 94 33.84 6.51 7.43
CA ILE A 94 34.51 5.36 8.05
C ILE A 94 35.22 4.54 6.99
N ARG A 95 36.32 3.88 7.36
CA ARG A 95 37.10 3.00 6.48
C ARG A 95 37.16 1.61 7.08
N ALA A 96 36.99 0.60 6.24
CA ALA A 96 37.41 -0.76 6.56
C ALA A 96 38.95 -0.80 6.47
N ASP A 97 39.55 -1.21 7.57
CA ASP A 97 40.97 -1.49 7.75
C ASP A 97 41.46 -2.69 6.90
#